data_AF-A0A1I0QTS6-F1
#
_entry.id   AF-A0A1I0QTS6-F1
#
_cell.length_a   1.000
_cell.length_b   1.000
_cell.length_c   1.000
_cell.angle_alpha   90.00
_cell.angle_beta   90.00
_cell.angle_gamma   90.00
#
_symmetry.space_group_name_H-M   'P 1'
#
loop_
_entity.id
_entity.type
_entity.pdbx_description
1 polymer ?
#
loop_
_entity_poly.entity_id
_entity_poly.type
_entity_poly.pdbx_seq_one_letter_code
_entity_poly.pdbx_strand_id
1 'polypeptide(L)'
;MTFKHTITLLLLISSLALKGQESFELVRKSVFIDGSTSIGRFSCVYQMDSITQVSVGKNPEVDVFGFQLPVKEFSCGNRMLNKDFVKTLRGDEYPNIEVVVEDFYKQGIGYAGDIRLTLIAQDHQIEALPFELNIIEGDTDYLEGTFLIDLNELEISPPKKLFGLIKVRNELKVKLRLEISG
;
A
#
# COMPACT_ATOMS: atom_id res chain seq x y z
N MET A 1 41.60 -34.48 -55.14
CA MET A 1 41.38 -35.14 -53.84
C MET A 1 40.90 -34.09 -52.86
N THR A 2 39.69 -34.31 -52.35
CA THR A 2 38.87 -33.45 -51.50
C THR A 2 39.35 -33.48 -50.05
N PHE A 3 39.44 -32.33 -49.37
CA PHE A 3 39.17 -32.29 -47.94
C PHE A 3 38.22 -31.13 -47.64
N LYS A 4 37.05 -31.52 -47.12
CA LYS A 4 35.88 -30.69 -46.90
C LYS A 4 36.07 -29.82 -45.66
N HIS A 5 35.58 -28.59 -45.79
CA HIS A 5 35.07 -27.74 -44.72
C HIS A 5 34.41 -28.53 -43.59
N THR A 6 34.57 -28.08 -42.34
CA THR A 6 33.47 -27.55 -41.48
C THR A 6 34.10 -27.06 -40.17
N ILE A 7 34.30 -25.75 -40.03
CA ILE A 7 34.54 -25.13 -38.72
C ILE A 7 33.15 -24.89 -38.14
N THR A 8 32.69 -25.80 -37.28
CA THR A 8 31.44 -25.63 -36.55
C THR A 8 31.70 -24.66 -35.40
N LEU A 9 31.50 -23.36 -35.66
CA LEU A 9 31.43 -22.35 -34.63
C LEU A 9 30.14 -22.59 -33.83
N LEU A 10 30.24 -23.35 -32.74
CA LEU A 10 29.16 -23.59 -31.81
C LEU A 10 28.94 -22.29 -31.00
N LEU A 11 28.16 -21.36 -31.58
CA LEU A 11 27.57 -20.25 -30.86
C LEU A 11 26.62 -20.83 -29.81
N LEU A 12 27.16 -21.07 -28.61
CA LEU A 12 26.38 -21.21 -27.38
C LEU A 12 25.74 -19.85 -27.11
N ILE A 13 24.67 -19.55 -27.84
CA ILE A 13 23.72 -18.51 -27.47
C ILE A 13 23.05 -19.07 -26.23
N SER A 14 23.66 -18.81 -25.07
CA SER A 14 23.01 -18.98 -23.79
C SER A 14 21.73 -18.18 -23.86
N SER A 15 20.60 -18.88 -23.97
CA SER A 15 19.29 -18.31 -23.75
C SER A 15 19.19 -17.97 -22.27
N LEU A 16 19.87 -16.89 -21.86
CA LEU A 16 19.43 -16.10 -20.73
C LEU A 16 18.08 -15.57 -21.17
N ALA A 17 17.04 -16.30 -20.82
CA ALA A 17 15.72 -15.70 -20.73
C ALA A 17 15.89 -14.55 -19.74
N LEU A 18 16.06 -13.32 -20.24
CA LEU A 18 15.75 -12.14 -19.47
C LEU A 18 14.28 -12.33 -19.08
N LYS A 19 14.03 -12.81 -17.86
CA LYS A 19 12.74 -12.59 -17.24
C LYS A 19 12.61 -11.09 -17.19
N GLY A 20 11.83 -10.52 -18.12
CA GLY A 20 11.54 -9.10 -18.12
C GLY A 20 10.98 -8.74 -16.75
N GLN A 21 11.58 -7.75 -16.09
CA GLN A 21 11.04 -7.20 -14.88
C GLN A 21 9.73 -6.52 -15.27
N GLU A 22 8.61 -7.05 -14.77
CA GLU A 22 7.31 -6.42 -14.94
C GLU A 22 7.35 -5.09 -14.18
N SER A 23 6.85 -4.03 -14.80
CA SER A 23 6.80 -2.71 -14.19
C SER A 23 5.52 -2.00 -14.62
N PHE A 24 5.02 -1.11 -13.77
CA PHE A 24 3.87 -0.26 -14.04
C PHE A 24 4.03 1.08 -13.32
N GLU A 25 3.25 2.07 -13.73
CA GLU A 25 3.20 3.38 -13.08
C GLU A 25 2.02 3.42 -12.11
N LEU A 26 2.29 3.74 -10.85
CA LEU A 26 1.25 4.15 -9.92
C LEU A 26 0.91 5.61 -10.18
N VAL A 27 -0.33 5.93 -10.55
CA VAL A 27 -0.74 7.31 -10.87
C VAL A 27 -1.49 7.98 -9.71
N ARG A 28 -2.22 7.19 -8.92
CA ARG A 28 -2.91 7.63 -7.71
C ARG A 28 -2.77 6.62 -6.59
N LYS A 29 -2.62 7.12 -5.37
CA LYS A 29 -2.58 6.32 -4.14
C LYS A 29 -3.70 6.81 -3.24
N SER A 30 -4.61 5.90 -2.86
CA SER A 30 -5.75 6.20 -1.99
C SER A 30 -5.73 5.29 -0.77
N VAL A 31 -6.03 5.87 0.39
CA VAL A 31 -6.15 5.14 1.65
C VAL A 31 -7.54 5.34 2.21
N PHE A 32 -8.21 4.23 2.48
CA PHE A 32 -9.53 4.19 3.11
C PHE A 32 -9.39 3.53 4.48
N ILE A 33 -9.87 4.20 5.52
CA ILE A 33 -9.86 3.70 6.90
C ILE A 33 -11.31 3.62 7.37
N ASP A 34 -11.83 2.39 7.47
CA ASP A 34 -13.18 2.11 7.94
C ASP A 34 -13.12 1.70 9.42
N GLY A 35 -13.87 2.41 10.25
CA GLY A 35 -13.98 2.13 11.68
C GLY A 35 -15.42 2.07 12.16
N SER A 36 -15.60 1.55 13.37
CA SER A 36 -16.92 1.45 13.99
C SER A 36 -16.92 1.93 15.42
N THR A 37 -18.11 2.35 15.87
CA THR A 37 -18.39 2.80 17.22
C THR A 37 -19.58 2.04 17.78
N SER A 38 -19.90 2.26 19.06
CA SER A 38 -21.09 1.68 19.70
C SER A 38 -22.41 2.07 19.02
N ILE A 39 -22.47 3.16 18.25
CA ILE A 39 -23.70 3.69 17.67
C ILE A 39 -23.66 3.91 16.15
N GLY A 40 -22.57 3.54 15.48
CA GLY A 40 -22.43 3.80 14.04
C GLY A 40 -21.04 3.47 13.48
N ARG A 41 -20.85 3.81 12.21
CA ARG A 41 -19.59 3.62 11.47
C ARG A 41 -19.03 4.97 11.02
N PHE A 42 -17.72 5.04 10.82
CA PHE A 42 -17.06 6.17 10.20
C PHE A 42 -16.08 5.65 9.14
N SER A 43 -15.77 6.50 8.16
CA SER A 43 -14.78 6.22 7.13
C SER A 43 -13.94 7.47 6.93
N CYS A 44 -12.62 7.30 6.89
CA CYS A 44 -11.67 8.35 6.57
C CYS A 44 -10.99 8.02 5.24
N VAL A 45 -10.87 9.02 4.37
CA VAL A 45 -10.28 8.86 3.04
C VAL A 45 -9.19 9.91 2.84
N TYR A 46 -8.08 9.47 2.26
CA TYR A 46 -7.04 10.33 1.72
C TYR A 46 -6.64 9.84 0.33
N GLN A 47 -6.35 10.77 -0.58
CA GLN A 47 -5.93 10.46 -1.95
C GLN A 47 -4.82 11.41 -2.36
N MET A 48 -3.82 10.88 -3.07
CA MET A 48 -2.77 11.69 -3.70
C MET A 48 -2.56 11.23 -5.15
N ASP A 49 -2.41 12.20 -6.04
CA ASP A 49 -1.98 11.97 -7.41
C ASP A 49 -0.46 12.15 -7.46
N SER A 50 0.26 11.06 -7.74
CA SER A 50 1.72 11.08 -7.89
C SER A 50 2.18 9.87 -8.68
N ILE A 51 2.98 10.12 -9.72
CA ILE A 51 3.56 9.07 -10.56
C ILE A 51 4.69 8.40 -9.79
N THR A 52 4.64 7.08 -9.66
CA THR A 52 5.72 6.27 -9.09
C THR A 52 5.91 5.03 -9.93
N GLN A 53 7.10 4.84 -10.48
CA GLN A 53 7.44 3.62 -11.18
C GLN A 53 7.64 2.51 -10.16
N VAL A 54 6.94 1.40 -10.34
CA VAL A 54 7.05 0.22 -9.48
C VAL A 54 7.54 -0.92 -10.34
N SER A 55 8.62 -1.54 -9.87
CA SER A 55 9.13 -2.79 -10.41
C SER A 55 8.57 -3.96 -9.62
N VAL A 56 8.31 -5.07 -10.31
CA VAL A 56 7.77 -6.29 -9.73
C VAL A 56 8.85 -7.36 -9.70
N GLY A 57 9.12 -7.88 -8.51
CA GLY A 57 10.19 -8.86 -8.31
C GLY A 57 10.35 -9.26 -6.85
N LYS A 58 11.31 -10.15 -6.61
CA LYS A 58 11.83 -10.43 -5.26
C LYS A 58 13.27 -9.97 -5.18
N ASN A 59 13.50 -8.68 -5.45
CA ASN A 59 14.79 -8.05 -5.24
C ASN A 59 14.64 -6.82 -4.33
N PRO A 60 15.04 -6.92 -3.05
CA PRO A 60 14.78 -5.89 -2.05
C PRO A 60 15.48 -4.54 -2.34
N GLU A 61 16.48 -4.49 -3.23
CA GLU A 61 17.09 -3.23 -3.66
C GLU A 61 16.28 -2.48 -4.75
N VAL A 62 15.32 -3.14 -5.41
CA VAL A 62 14.63 -2.60 -6.61
C VAL A 62 13.11 -2.49 -6.42
N ASP A 63 12.52 -3.35 -5.60
CA ASP A 63 11.05 -3.48 -5.49
C ASP A 63 10.52 -2.77 -4.23
N VAL A 64 11.01 -1.55 -3.98
CA VAL A 64 10.62 -0.71 -2.83
C VAL A 64 10.02 0.60 -3.32
N PHE A 65 8.84 0.95 -2.83
CA PHE A 65 8.27 2.28 -3.00
C PHE A 65 7.60 2.75 -1.71
N GLY A 66 7.62 4.06 -1.47
CA GLY A 66 7.02 4.64 -0.27
C GLY A 66 6.33 5.96 -0.54
N PHE A 67 5.44 6.34 0.38
CA PHE A 67 4.71 7.60 0.33
C PHE A 67 4.30 8.04 1.74
N GLN A 68 4.13 9.35 1.91
CA GLN A 68 3.72 9.95 3.17
C GLN A 68 2.26 10.38 3.11
N LEU A 69 1.50 10.04 4.15
CA LEU A 69 0.10 10.39 4.29
C LEU A 69 -0.03 11.52 5.32
N PRO A 70 -0.34 12.76 4.92
CA PRO A 70 -0.54 13.86 5.84
C PRO A 70 -1.80 13.61 6.69
N VAL A 71 -1.62 13.46 8.00
CA VAL A 71 -2.70 13.12 8.94
C VAL A 71 -3.85 14.14 8.86
N LYS A 72 -3.53 15.42 8.63
CA LYS A 72 -4.51 16.53 8.55
C LYS A 72 -5.33 16.54 7.26
N GLU A 73 -4.93 15.80 6.24
CA GLU A 73 -5.60 15.77 4.93
C GLU A 73 -6.63 14.64 4.81
N PHE A 74 -6.70 13.74 5.79
CA PHE A 74 -7.76 12.74 5.84
C PHE A 74 -9.14 13.39 6.02
N SER A 75 -10.07 13.00 5.15
CA SER A 75 -11.48 13.38 5.23
C SER A 75 -12.29 12.25 5.84
N CYS A 76 -12.76 12.44 7.08
CA CYS A 76 -13.57 11.49 7.85
C CYS A 76 -15.09 11.80 7.78
N GLY A 77 -15.53 12.48 6.72
CA GLY A 77 -16.94 12.80 6.46
C GLY A 77 -17.49 14.04 7.16
N ASN A 78 -16.96 14.45 8.33
CA ASN A 78 -17.32 15.73 8.95
C ASN A 78 -16.18 16.36 9.78
N ARG A 79 -16.27 17.67 10.01
CA ARG A 79 -15.21 18.45 10.70
C ARG A 79 -14.89 17.95 12.11
N MET A 80 -15.87 17.40 12.83
CA MET A 80 -15.64 16.87 14.18
C MET A 80 -14.81 15.58 14.12
N LEU A 81 -15.20 14.64 13.25
CA LEU A 81 -14.45 13.40 13.04
C LEU A 81 -13.04 13.66 12.50
N ASN A 82 -12.86 14.64 11.61
CA ASN A 82 -11.52 15.00 11.13
C ASN A 82 -10.62 15.47 12.29
N LYS A 83 -11.14 16.31 13.19
CA LYS A 83 -10.39 16.78 14.38
C LYS A 83 -10.04 15.63 15.31
N ASP A 84 -10.99 14.72 15.54
CA ASP A 84 -10.78 13.57 16.40
C ASP A 84 -9.74 12.62 15.80
N PHE A 85 -9.78 12.37 14.49
CA PHE A 85 -8.76 11.58 13.79
C PHE A 85 -7.36 12.18 13.94
N VAL A 86 -7.20 13.47 13.64
CA VAL A 86 -5.92 14.18 13.80
C VAL A 86 -5.42 14.09 15.25
N LYS A 87 -6.30 14.29 16.23
CA LYS A 87 -5.94 14.18 17.66
C LYS A 87 -5.55 12.76 18.06
N THR A 88 -6.27 11.76 17.56
CA THR A 88 -6.01 10.32 17.81
C THR A 88 -4.61 9.95 17.36
N LEU A 89 -4.22 10.41 16.17
CA LEU A 89 -2.91 10.13 15.60
C LEU A 89 -1.82 11.12 16.03
N ARG A 90 -2.11 12.00 17.01
CA ARG A 90 -1.20 13.05 17.48
C ARG A 90 -0.63 13.86 16.29
N GLY A 91 -1.47 14.21 15.32
CA GLY A 91 -1.05 14.81 14.04
C GLY A 91 -0.40 16.19 14.12
N ASP A 92 -0.37 16.83 15.29
CA ASP A 92 0.46 18.02 15.53
C ASP A 92 1.92 17.64 15.88
N GLU A 93 2.14 16.48 16.48
CA GLU A 93 3.46 15.93 16.84
C GLU A 93 4.01 15.02 15.73
N TYR A 94 3.13 14.21 15.11
CA TYR A 94 3.44 13.28 14.03
C TYR A 94 2.55 13.60 12.81
N PRO A 95 2.93 14.61 12.00
CA PRO A 95 2.05 15.12 10.95
C PRO A 95 1.84 14.16 9.77
N ASN A 96 2.70 13.16 9.62
CA ASN A 96 2.69 12.20 8.52
C ASN A 96 2.67 10.76 9.04
N ILE A 97 1.96 9.90 8.33
CA ILE A 97 2.11 8.44 8.40
C ILE A 97 3.02 8.05 7.24
N GLU A 98 4.05 7.24 7.50
CA GLU A 98 4.90 6.73 6.43
C GLU A 98 4.45 5.34 6.04
N VAL A 99 4.32 5.10 4.73
CA VAL A 99 4.03 3.79 4.17
C VAL A 99 5.16 3.42 3.23
N VAL A 100 5.76 2.26 3.46
CA VAL A 100 6.75 1.66 2.56
C VAL A 100 6.24 0.28 2.17
N VAL A 101 6.22 0.02 0.87
CA VAL A 101 5.94 -1.30 0.29
C VAL A 101 7.27 -1.87 -0.17
N GLU A 102 7.61 -3.05 0.32
CA GLU A 102 8.86 -3.78 0.09
C GLU A 102 8.52 -5.17 -0.46
N ASP A 103 9.49 -5.84 -1.09
CA ASP A 103 9.34 -7.19 -1.65
C ASP A 103 8.04 -7.35 -2.46
N PHE A 104 7.77 -6.43 -3.38
CA PHE A 104 6.54 -6.43 -4.17
C PHE A 104 6.61 -7.38 -5.37
N TYR A 105 5.91 -8.52 -5.29
CA TYR A 105 5.98 -9.59 -6.29
C TYR A 105 4.60 -10.04 -6.80
N LYS A 106 4.59 -10.63 -8.00
CA LYS A 106 3.39 -11.23 -8.60
C LYS A 106 2.94 -12.47 -7.82
N GLN A 107 1.66 -12.53 -7.45
CA GLN A 107 1.05 -13.66 -6.75
C GLN A 107 -0.28 -14.04 -7.42
N GLY A 108 -0.27 -15.14 -8.18
CA GLY A 108 -1.44 -15.57 -8.94
C GLY A 108 -1.86 -14.53 -9.99
N ILE A 109 -3.10 -14.05 -9.92
CA ILE A 109 -3.64 -12.99 -10.78
C ILE A 109 -3.41 -11.57 -10.23
N GLY A 110 -2.91 -11.46 -9.00
CA GLY A 110 -2.61 -10.18 -8.34
C GLY A 110 -1.14 -10.11 -7.94
N TYR A 111 -0.90 -9.39 -6.85
CA TYR A 111 0.43 -9.15 -6.30
C TYR A 111 0.42 -9.36 -4.79
N ALA A 112 1.60 -9.39 -4.20
CA ALA A 112 1.77 -9.32 -2.76
C ALA A 112 3.02 -8.50 -2.45
N GLY A 113 3.05 -7.87 -1.28
CA GLY A 113 4.22 -7.13 -0.79
C GLY A 113 4.18 -6.96 0.71
N ASP A 114 5.34 -6.69 1.28
CA ASP A 114 5.49 -6.38 2.69
C ASP A 114 5.20 -4.89 2.89
N ILE A 115 4.40 -4.55 3.90
CA ILE A 115 4.11 -3.15 4.23
C ILE A 115 4.77 -2.82 5.56
N ARG A 116 5.60 -1.78 5.54
CA ARG A 116 6.08 -1.09 6.74
C ARG A 116 5.33 0.22 6.92
N LEU A 117 4.61 0.33 8.02
CA LEU A 117 3.84 1.50 8.42
C LEU A 117 4.52 2.16 9.62
N THR A 118 4.91 3.42 9.49
CA THR A 118 5.39 4.21 10.62
C THR A 118 4.32 5.20 11.03
N LEU A 119 3.77 5.00 12.24
CA LEU A 119 2.71 5.82 12.82
C LEU A 119 3.03 6.12 14.28
N ILE A 120 3.01 7.40 14.67
CA ILE A 120 3.29 7.83 16.06
C ILE A 120 4.64 7.30 16.55
N ALA A 121 5.65 7.34 15.68
CA ALA A 121 6.99 6.82 15.92
C ALA A 121 7.06 5.32 16.30
N GLN A 122 6.06 4.54 15.91
CA GLN A 122 6.08 3.08 15.98
C GLN A 122 6.02 2.50 14.58
N ASP A 123 6.80 1.45 14.36
CA ASP A 123 6.83 0.71 13.11
C ASP A 123 5.96 -0.54 13.23
N HIS A 124 5.11 -0.74 12.23
CA HIS A 124 4.23 -1.90 12.10
C HIS A 124 4.50 -2.57 10.76
N GLN A 125 4.73 -3.87 10.80
CA GLN A 125 5.02 -4.66 9.62
C GLN A 125 3.85 -5.59 9.29
N ILE A 126 3.47 -5.64 8.03
CA ILE A 126 2.47 -6.55 7.49
C ILE A 126 3.16 -7.35 6.40
N GLU A 127 3.45 -8.61 6.69
CA GLU A 127 4.15 -9.49 5.75
C GLU A 127 3.19 -10.05 4.70
N ALA A 128 3.66 -10.09 3.45
CA ALA A 128 3.00 -10.70 2.30
C ALA A 128 1.53 -10.27 2.14
N LEU A 129 1.23 -8.98 2.31
CA LEU A 129 -0.11 -8.43 2.11
C LEU A 129 -0.55 -8.68 0.66
N PRO A 130 -1.65 -9.41 0.41
CA PRO A 130 -2.15 -9.57 -0.94
C PRO A 130 -2.74 -8.26 -1.47
N PHE A 131 -2.40 -7.97 -2.72
CA PHE A 131 -2.94 -6.88 -3.52
C PHE A 131 -3.78 -7.47 -4.66
N GLU A 132 -5.10 -7.32 -4.54
CA GLU A 132 -6.04 -7.79 -5.54
C GLU A 132 -6.05 -6.83 -6.74
N LEU A 133 -5.85 -7.37 -7.95
CA LEU A 133 -5.99 -6.61 -9.19
C LEU A 133 -7.47 -6.46 -9.53
N ASN A 134 -7.92 -5.21 -9.60
CA ASN A 134 -9.28 -4.82 -9.97
C ASN A 134 -9.24 -4.16 -11.34
N ILE A 135 -9.80 -4.85 -12.33
CA ILE A 135 -9.91 -4.37 -13.70
C ILE A 135 -11.29 -3.75 -13.88
N ILE A 136 -11.36 -2.47 -14.27
CA ILE A 136 -12.62 -1.74 -14.41
C ILE A 136 -12.78 -1.24 -15.83
N GLU A 137 -13.80 -1.75 -16.52
CA GLU A 137 -14.11 -1.30 -17.88
C GLU A 137 -14.47 0.19 -17.90
N GLY A 138 -13.70 0.99 -18.64
CA GLY A 138 -13.93 2.43 -18.78
C GLY A 138 -13.44 3.27 -17.60
N ASP A 139 -12.68 2.70 -16.67
CA ASP A 139 -12.02 3.41 -15.56
C ASP A 139 -10.56 2.94 -15.42
N THR A 140 -9.85 3.48 -14.45
CA THR A 140 -8.45 3.12 -14.17
C THR A 140 -8.39 1.86 -13.32
N ASP A 141 -7.65 0.86 -13.80
CA ASP A 141 -7.36 -0.35 -13.04
C ASP A 141 -6.61 -0.02 -11.76
N TYR A 142 -6.81 -0.82 -10.70
CA TYR A 142 -6.09 -0.60 -9.45
C TYR A 142 -5.77 -1.90 -8.73
N LEU A 143 -4.74 -1.81 -7.90
CA LEU A 143 -4.39 -2.82 -6.91
C LEU A 143 -4.98 -2.43 -5.55
N GLU A 144 -5.60 -3.36 -4.84
CA GLU A 144 -6.15 -3.11 -3.51
C GLU A 144 -5.58 -4.10 -2.49
N GLY A 145 -4.81 -3.57 -1.53
CA GLY A 145 -4.37 -4.29 -0.35
C GLY A 145 -5.26 -3.95 0.83
N THR A 146 -5.72 -4.97 1.58
CA THR A 146 -6.62 -4.79 2.73
C THR A 146 -6.07 -5.46 3.97
N PHE A 147 -5.98 -4.72 5.07
CA PHE A 147 -5.51 -5.23 6.36
C PHE A 147 -6.26 -4.58 7.53
N LEU A 148 -6.07 -5.15 8.72
CA LEU A 148 -6.66 -4.66 9.96
C LEU A 148 -5.57 -4.05 10.84
N ILE A 149 -5.93 -2.97 11.54
CA ILE A 149 -5.11 -2.36 12.59
C ILE A 149 -5.89 -2.44 13.89
N ASP A 150 -5.29 -2.99 14.95
CA ASP A 150 -5.82 -2.86 16.31
C ASP A 150 -5.20 -1.62 17.00
N LEU A 151 -6.04 -0.65 17.34
CA LEU A 151 -5.65 0.58 18.05
C LEU A 151 -4.96 0.30 19.41
N ASN A 152 -5.24 -0.84 20.05
CA ASN A 152 -4.55 -1.25 21.26
C ASN A 152 -3.07 -1.55 21.00
N GLU A 153 -2.75 -2.19 19.87
CA GLU A 153 -1.37 -2.55 19.49
C GLU A 153 -0.54 -1.32 19.16
N LEU A 154 -1.20 -0.24 18.71
CA LEU A 154 -0.55 1.04 18.45
C LEU A 154 -0.30 1.86 19.74
N GLU A 155 -0.73 1.36 20.91
CA GLU A 155 -0.81 2.12 22.17
C GLU A 155 -1.55 3.47 22.05
N ILE A 156 -2.37 3.61 21.00
CA ILE A 156 -3.17 4.79 20.75
C ILE A 156 -4.45 4.65 21.54
N SER A 157 -4.57 5.40 22.64
CA SER A 157 -5.89 5.54 23.25
C SER A 157 -6.76 6.41 22.32
N PRO A 158 -7.85 5.89 21.72
CA PRO A 158 -8.79 6.75 21.01
C PRO A 158 -9.24 7.85 21.98
N PRO A 159 -9.41 9.10 21.52
CA PRO A 159 -9.77 10.22 22.37
C PRO A 159 -10.97 9.80 23.19
N LYS A 160 -10.78 9.74 24.51
CA LYS A 160 -11.80 9.28 25.43
C LYS A 160 -13.05 10.10 25.15
N LYS A 161 -14.07 9.41 24.65
CA LYS A 161 -15.45 9.86 24.58
C LYS A 161 -15.70 10.93 23.51
N LEU A 162 -15.93 10.50 22.27
CA LEU A 162 -16.90 11.19 21.41
C LEU A 162 -18.22 11.30 22.21
N PHE A 163 -18.57 12.50 22.67
CA PHE A 163 -19.80 12.78 23.44
C PHE A 163 -20.07 11.91 24.68
N GLY A 164 -19.07 11.64 25.51
CA GLY A 164 -19.32 11.01 26.83
C GLY A 164 -19.70 9.52 26.82
N LEU A 165 -20.17 8.96 25.69
CA LEU A 165 -20.91 7.69 25.62
C LEU A 165 -20.57 6.80 24.41
N ILE A 166 -19.80 7.30 23.44
CA ILE A 166 -19.51 6.55 22.20
C ILE A 166 -18.11 5.93 22.29
N LYS A 167 -18.05 4.60 22.28
CA LYS A 167 -16.80 3.83 22.28
C LYS A 167 -16.44 3.47 20.84
N VAL A 168 -15.29 3.94 20.37
CA VAL A 168 -14.65 3.44 19.14
C VAL A 168 -14.24 2.00 19.38
N ARG A 169 -14.57 1.10 18.45
CA ARG A 169 -14.07 -0.28 18.47
C ARG A 169 -12.61 -0.25 18.02
N ASN A 170 -11.79 -1.13 18.60
CA ASN A 170 -10.34 -1.02 18.47
C ASN A 170 -9.83 -1.42 17.08
N GLU A 171 -10.61 -2.19 16.33
CA GLU A 171 -10.23 -2.63 14.98
C GLU A 171 -10.60 -1.58 13.93
N LEU A 172 -9.62 -1.20 13.11
CA LEU A 172 -9.78 -0.40 11.90
C LEU A 172 -9.48 -1.26 10.68
N LYS A 173 -10.34 -1.21 9.67
CA LYS A 173 -10.06 -1.82 8.37
C LYS A 173 -9.42 -0.78 7.45
N VAL A 174 -8.21 -1.06 7.00
CA VAL A 174 -7.46 -0.20 6.08
C VAL A 174 -7.46 -0.83 4.69
N LYS A 175 -7.75 -0.02 3.68
CA LYS A 175 -7.58 -0.37 2.27
C LYS A 175 -6.59 0.59 1.64
N LEU A 176 -5.53 0.04 1.07
CA LEU A 176 -4.58 0.76 0.23
C LEU A 176 -4.90 0.47 -1.22
N ARG A 177 -5.37 1.49 -1.95
CA ARG A 177 -5.65 1.42 -3.38
C ARG A 177 -4.57 2.13 -4.17
N LEU A 178 -3.96 1.43 -5.11
CA LEU A 178 -2.91 1.92 -5.98
C LEU A 178 -3.43 1.85 -7.42
N GLU A 179 -3.81 3.00 -7.99
CA GLU A 179 -4.25 3.07 -9.39
C GLU A 179 -3.04 2.91 -10.30
N ILE A 180 -3.14 1.96 -11.24
CA ILE A 180 -2.06 1.59 -12.15
C ILE A 180 -2.31 2.16 -13.54
N SER A 181 -1.25 2.64 -14.17
CA SER A 181 -1.22 3.03 -15.56
C SER A 181 -0.12 2.25 -16.27
N GLY A 182 -0.42 1.83 -17.51
CA GLY A 182 0.46 1.10 -18.41
C GLY A 182 0.16 1.46 -19.85
#